data_AF-A0A921Z868-F1
#
_entry.id   AF-A0A921Z868-F1
#
_cell.length_a   1.000
_cell.length_b   1.000
_cell.length_c   1.000
_cell.angle_alpha   90.00
_cell.angle_beta   90.00
_cell.angle_gamma   90.00
#
_symmetry.space_group_name_H-M   'P 1'
#
loop_
_entity.id
_entity.type
_entity.pdbx_description
1 polymer ?
#
loop_
_entity_poly.entity_id
_entity_poly.type
_entity_poly.pdbx_seq_one_letter_code
_entity_poly.pdbx_strand_id
1 'polypeptide(L)'
;MFGIPYVFTQSRILKARLDYLRDQFQIRENDFLTFDAMRHAAQCVGRALRGKTDYGIMIFADKRFSRADKRSKLPRWIQEHLKDSFCNLSTEEAVQICKRWLRQMAQPFTREDQLGVSLLTLQQLQSQEQQDKIEKQVIQK
;
A
#
# COMPACT_ATOMS: atom_id res chain seq x y z
N MET A 1 5.19 6.63 -8.90
CA MET A 1 5.09 7.89 -8.14
C MET A 1 6.48 8.48 -8.00
N PHE A 2 6.67 9.68 -8.52
CA PHE A 2 7.94 10.39 -8.44
C PHE A 2 7.92 11.33 -7.25
N GLY A 3 8.88 11.14 -6.33
CA GLY A 3 8.98 11.94 -5.11
C GLY A 3 7.85 11.72 -4.10
N ILE A 4 7.99 12.36 -2.94
CA ILE A 4 6.95 12.42 -1.91
C ILE A 4 6.16 13.72 -2.10
N PRO A 5 4.82 13.66 -2.22
CA PRO A 5 3.98 14.83 -2.47
C PRO A 5 3.78 15.64 -1.18
N TYR A 6 4.79 16.43 -0.80
CA TYR A 6 4.68 17.38 0.30
C TYR A 6 3.93 18.64 -0.13
N VAL A 7 3.04 19.11 0.74
CA VAL A 7 2.46 20.45 0.64
C VAL A 7 3.52 21.52 0.92
N PHE A 8 3.30 22.73 0.42
CA PHE A 8 4.22 23.84 0.62
C PHE A 8 4.34 24.20 2.11
N THR A 9 5.48 23.86 2.71
CA THR A 9 5.72 23.95 4.17
C THR A 9 5.83 25.38 4.69
N GLN A 10 6.15 26.35 3.84
CA GLN A 10 6.29 27.75 4.26
C GLN A 10 4.94 28.51 4.26
N SER A 11 3.83 27.87 3.88
CA SER A 11 2.50 28.49 3.91
C SER A 11 2.09 28.87 5.34
N ARG A 12 1.58 30.10 5.52
CA ARG A 12 1.07 30.58 6.81
C ARG A 12 -0.10 29.74 7.33
N ILE A 13 -1.00 29.33 6.43
CA ILE A 13 -2.17 28.50 6.78
C ILE A 13 -1.72 27.15 7.34
N LEU A 14 -0.72 26.54 6.70
CA LEU A 14 -0.21 25.25 7.16
C LEU A 14 0.52 25.38 8.50
N LYS A 15 1.34 26.42 8.69
CA LYS A 15 2.01 26.68 9.96
C LYS A 15 1.02 26.85 11.12
N ALA A 16 0.00 27.69 10.93
CA ALA A 16 -1.04 27.87 11.95
C ALA A 16 -1.79 26.57 12.27
N ARG A 17 -2.04 25.72 11.26
CA ARG A 17 -2.63 24.39 11.47
C ARG A 17 -1.68 23.46 12.24
N LEU A 18 -0.39 23.49 11.93
CA LEU A 18 0.63 22.69 12.61
C LEU A 18 0.78 23.11 14.08
N ASP A 19 0.81 24.41 14.36
CA ASP A 19 0.82 24.97 15.72
C ASP A 19 -0.41 24.52 16.51
N TYR A 20 -1.60 24.61 15.91
CA TYR A 20 -2.83 24.13 16.53
C TYR A 20 -2.80 22.62 16.85
N LEU A 21 -2.30 21.80 15.91
CA LEU A 21 -2.17 20.35 16.11
C LEU A 21 -1.15 19.99 17.19
N ARG A 22 -0.08 20.76 17.30
CA ARG A 22 0.94 20.60 18.34
C ARG A 22 0.35 20.95 19.72
N ASP A 23 -0.32 22.09 19.83
CA ASP A 23 -0.74 22.63 21.12
C ASP A 23 -1.99 21.92 21.67
N GLN A 24 -2.94 21.53 20.82
CA GLN A 24 -4.20 20.88 21.25
C GLN A 24 -4.13 19.36 21.26
N PHE A 25 -3.43 18.74 20.30
CA PHE A 25 -3.44 17.28 20.10
C PHE A 25 -2.07 16.64 20.33
N GLN A 26 -1.04 17.42 20.69
CA GLN A 26 0.33 16.93 20.91
C GLN A 26 0.92 16.20 19.70
N ILE A 27 0.46 16.56 18.49
CA ILE A 27 0.95 15.95 17.24
C ILE A 27 2.17 16.74 16.77
N ARG A 28 3.29 16.03 16.56
CA ARG A 28 4.51 16.63 16.01
C ARG A 28 4.29 17.03 14.56
N GLU A 29 4.86 18.16 14.17
CA GLU A 29 4.72 18.72 12.83
C GLU A 29 5.17 17.74 11.73
N ASN A 30 6.32 17.09 11.95
CA ASN A 30 6.87 16.10 11.02
C ASN A 30 5.98 14.87 10.84
N ASP A 31 5.26 14.45 11.89
CA ASP A 31 4.36 13.30 11.83
C ASP A 31 3.14 13.63 10.98
N PHE A 32 2.58 14.84 11.13
CA PHE A 32 1.47 15.31 10.30
C PHE A 32 1.88 15.46 8.83
N LEU A 33 3.02 16.11 8.54
CA LEU A 33 3.50 16.29 7.17
C LEU A 33 3.76 14.96 6.47
N THR A 34 4.36 14.02 7.19
CA THR A 34 4.62 12.67 6.65
C THR A 34 3.32 11.91 6.43
N PHE A 35 2.39 11.96 7.39
CA PHE A 35 1.08 11.34 7.25
C PHE A 35 0.31 11.87 6.04
N ASP A 36 0.23 13.18 5.87
CA ASP A 36 -0.52 13.80 4.78
C ASP A 36 0.09 13.46 3.41
N ALA A 37 1.41 13.54 3.30
CA ALA A 37 2.10 13.18 2.06
C ALA A 37 1.93 11.68 1.72
N MET A 38 2.04 10.79 2.71
CA MET A 38 1.88 9.35 2.51
C MET A 38 0.43 8.97 2.18
N ARG A 39 -0.55 9.69 2.73
CA ARG A 39 -1.98 9.52 2.41
C ARG A 39 -2.26 9.85 0.94
N HIS A 40 -1.79 11.00 0.44
CA HIS A 40 -1.95 11.37 -0.96
C HIS A 40 -1.20 10.42 -1.90
N ALA A 41 0.03 10.06 -1.54
CA ALA A 41 0.84 9.07 -2.23
C ALA A 41 0.09 7.73 -2.40
N ALA A 42 -0.40 7.16 -1.30
CA ALA A 42 -1.15 5.91 -1.31
C ALA A 42 -2.47 6.01 -2.07
N GLN A 43 -3.15 7.16 -2.00
CA GLN A 43 -4.39 7.39 -2.74
C GLN A 43 -4.19 7.34 -4.26
N CYS A 44 -3.11 7.95 -4.77
CA CYS A 44 -2.79 7.91 -6.19
C CYS A 44 -2.43 6.48 -6.65
N VAL A 45 -1.62 5.78 -5.86
CA VAL A 45 -1.15 4.43 -6.18
C VAL A 45 -2.28 3.40 -6.10
N GLY A 46 -3.18 3.53 -5.12
CA GLY A 46 -4.31 2.62 -4.91
C GLY A 46 -5.33 2.61 -6.05
N ARG A 47 -5.31 3.60 -6.96
CA ARG A 47 -6.22 3.64 -8.12
C ARG A 47 -5.86 2.65 -9.22
N ALA A 48 -4.66 2.05 -9.18
CA ALA A 48 -4.19 1.13 -10.21
C ALA A 48 -4.87 -0.25 -10.16
N LEU A 49 -5.47 -0.63 -9.02
CA LEU A 49 -6.17 -1.90 -8.85
C LEU A 49 -7.67 -1.63 -8.64
N ARG A 50 -8.55 -2.35 -9.37
CA ARG A 50 -10.02 -2.24 -9.18
C ARG A 50 -10.65 -3.57 -8.80
N GLY A 51 -10.19 -4.68 -9.38
CA GLY A 51 -10.64 -6.04 -9.08
C GLY A 51 -9.51 -7.01 -8.73
N LYS A 52 -9.88 -8.25 -8.41
CA LYS A 52 -8.92 -9.35 -8.15
C LYS A 52 -8.25 -9.89 -9.42
N THR A 53 -8.86 -9.65 -10.58
CA THR A 53 -8.31 -9.98 -11.90
C THR A 53 -7.34 -8.92 -12.42
N ASP A 54 -7.39 -7.72 -11.84
CA ASP A 54 -6.50 -6.64 -12.25
C ASP A 54 -5.15 -6.79 -11.56
N TYR A 55 -4.09 -6.60 -12.32
CA TYR A 55 -2.74 -6.53 -11.81
C TYR A 55 -2.09 -5.22 -12.27
N GLY A 56 -1.26 -4.65 -11.42
CA GLY A 56 -0.58 -3.40 -11.70
C GLY A 56 0.75 -3.31 -10.97
N ILE A 57 1.70 -2.61 -11.58
CA ILE A 57 3.00 -2.31 -10.96
C ILE A 57 2.94 -0.93 -10.32
N MET A 58 3.27 -0.89 -9.03
CA MET A 58 3.32 0.33 -8.24
C MET A 58 4.78 0.65 -7.89
N ILE A 59 5.34 1.68 -8.50
CA ILE A 59 6.74 2.09 -8.28
C ILE A 59 6.79 3.37 -7.45
N PHE A 60 7.58 3.35 -6.37
CA PHE A 60 7.91 4.52 -5.56
C PHE A 60 9.34 4.97 -5.88
N ALA A 61 9.47 5.99 -6.73
CA ALA A 61 10.75 6.46 -7.25
C ALA A 61 11.36 7.55 -6.36
N ASP A 62 11.61 7.23 -5.09
CA ASP A 62 12.34 8.09 -4.14
C ASP A 62 12.88 7.26 -2.97
N LYS A 63 14.17 7.43 -2.64
CA LYS A 63 14.84 6.74 -1.50
C LYS A 63 14.14 6.99 -0.16
N ARG A 64 13.48 8.13 0.01
CA ARG A 64 12.78 8.50 1.24
C ARG A 64 11.65 7.53 1.60
N PHE A 65 11.02 6.88 0.61
CA PHE A 65 9.99 5.85 0.86
C PHE A 65 10.54 4.61 1.57
N SER A 66 11.84 4.31 1.44
CA SER A 66 12.46 3.18 2.11
C SER A 66 12.61 3.39 3.63
N ARG A 67 12.50 4.63 4.12
CA ARG A 67 12.64 4.91 5.56
C ARG A 67 11.43 4.39 6.33
N ALA A 68 11.66 3.83 7.52
CA ALA A 68 10.63 3.21 8.36
C ALA A 68 9.50 4.17 8.73
N ASP A 69 9.80 5.46 8.96
CA ASP A 69 8.81 6.50 9.29
C ASP A 69 7.77 6.70 8.19
N LYS A 70 8.13 6.43 6.93
CA LYS A 70 7.25 6.63 5.77
C LYS A 70 6.63 5.32 5.32
N ARG A 71 7.44 4.26 5.27
CA ARG A 71 6.98 2.91 4.91
C ARG A 71 5.85 2.43 5.83
N SER A 72 5.97 2.67 7.13
CA SER A 72 4.93 2.29 8.12
C SER A 72 3.61 3.05 7.95
N LYS A 73 3.61 4.20 7.27
CA LYS A 73 2.41 5.01 7.02
C LYS A 73 1.67 4.61 5.74
N LEU A 74 2.22 3.70 4.93
CA LEU A 74 1.47 3.12 3.81
C LEU A 74 0.34 2.22 4.33
N PRO A 75 -0.72 1.98 3.55
CA PRO A 75 -1.71 0.96 3.88
C PRO A 75 -1.09 -0.43 4.04
N ARG A 76 -1.56 -1.24 5.02
CA ARG A 76 -1.02 -2.59 5.32
C ARG A 76 -0.96 -3.49 4.08
N TRP A 77 -2.00 -3.48 3.25
CA TRP A 77 -2.06 -4.31 2.03
C TRP A 77 -0.93 -4.00 1.03
N ILE A 78 -0.41 -2.77 0.99
CA ILE A 78 0.79 -2.41 0.19
C ILE A 78 2.05 -2.87 0.93
N GLN A 79 2.12 -2.65 2.25
CA GLN A 79 3.29 -3.01 3.05
C GLN A 79 3.61 -4.51 3.00
N GLU A 80 2.58 -5.37 3.04
CA GLU A 80 2.71 -6.84 2.97
C GLU A 80 3.41 -7.30 1.68
N HIS A 81 3.20 -6.58 0.58
CA HIS A 81 3.77 -6.89 -0.73
C HIS A 81 5.09 -6.16 -0.99
N LEU A 82 5.38 -5.11 -0.24
CA LEU A 82 6.63 -4.37 -0.31
C LEU A 82 7.71 -5.07 0.53
N LYS A 83 8.25 -6.18 0.00
CA LYS A 83 9.36 -6.93 0.62
C LYS A 83 10.67 -6.15 0.58
N ASP A 84 11.60 -6.48 1.47
CA ASP A 84 12.92 -5.82 1.52
C ASP A 84 13.74 -6.03 0.25
N SER A 85 13.54 -7.15 -0.45
CA SER A 85 14.15 -7.41 -1.77
C SER A 85 13.68 -6.45 -2.87
N PHE A 86 12.56 -5.74 -2.66
CA PHE A 86 12.04 -4.73 -3.59
C PHE A 86 12.29 -3.30 -3.11
N CYS A 87 13.09 -3.11 -2.06
CA CYS A 87 13.47 -1.81 -1.54
C CYS A 87 14.85 -1.38 -2.06
N ASN A 88 15.04 -0.07 -2.28
CA ASN A 88 16.31 0.52 -2.74
C ASN A 88 16.89 -0.08 -4.03
N LEU A 89 16.00 -0.48 -4.95
CA LEU A 89 16.40 -0.98 -6.27
C LEU A 89 16.97 0.13 -7.14
N SER A 90 17.97 -0.23 -7.95
CA SER A 90 18.37 0.56 -9.11
C SER A 90 17.31 0.51 -10.21
N THR A 91 17.37 1.45 -11.16
CA THR A 91 16.43 1.51 -12.29
C THR A 91 16.48 0.23 -13.13
N GLU A 92 17.66 -0.33 -13.35
CA GLU A 92 17.85 -1.54 -14.17
C GLU A 92 17.26 -2.78 -13.49
N GLU A 93 17.53 -2.96 -12.19
CA GLU A 93 16.94 -4.06 -11.39
C GLU A 93 15.43 -3.97 -11.36
N ALA A 94 14.88 -2.77 -11.15
CA ALA A 94 13.45 -2.54 -11.16
C ALA A 94 12.83 -2.93 -12.50
N VAL A 95 13.44 -2.56 -13.63
CA VAL A 95 12.97 -2.94 -14.97
C VAL A 95 13.01 -4.46 -15.18
N GLN A 96 14.07 -5.14 -14.76
CA GLN A 96 14.18 -6.60 -14.88
C GLN A 96 13.09 -7.32 -14.07
N ILE A 97 12.87 -6.89 -12.83
CA ILE A 97 11.83 -7.44 -11.96
C ILE A 97 10.44 -7.21 -12.57
N CYS A 98 10.17 -5.99 -13.04
CA CYS A 98 8.89 -5.64 -13.68
C CYS A 98 8.62 -6.50 -14.92
N LYS A 99 9.62 -6.67 -15.80
CA LYS A 99 9.49 -7.50 -17.01
C LYS A 99 9.16 -8.95 -16.68
N ARG A 100 9.85 -9.54 -15.69
CA ARG A 100 9.59 -10.91 -15.25
C ARG A 100 8.18 -11.04 -14.67
N TRP A 101 7.80 -10.11 -13.80
CA TRP A 101 6.51 -10.13 -13.13
C TRP A 101 5.33 -9.98 -14.09
N LEU A 102 5.41 -9.07 -15.07
CA LEU A 102 4.36 -8.89 -16.08
C LEU A 102 4.13 -10.16 -16.92
N ARG A 103 5.18 -10.88 -17.30
CA ARG A 103 5.04 -12.13 -18.06
C ARG A 103 4.34 -13.23 -17.26
N GLN A 104 4.58 -13.29 -15.96
CA GLN A 104 3.94 -14.25 -15.06
C GLN A 104 2.47 -13.90 -14.82
N MET A 105 2.16 -12.61 -14.62
CA MET A 105 0.78 -12.16 -14.36
C MET A 105 -0.09 -12.12 -15.61
N ALA A 106 0.50 -12.04 -16.81
CA ALA A 106 -0.23 -12.05 -18.07
C ALA A 106 -0.72 -13.45 -18.51
N GLN A 107 -0.40 -14.51 -17.76
CA GLN A 107 -0.94 -15.84 -18.02
C GLN A 107 -2.47 -15.87 -17.80
N PRO A 108 -3.22 -16.74 -18.50
CA PRO A 108 -4.65 -16.84 -18.31
C PRO A 108 -4.96 -17.20 -16.86
N PHE A 109 -5.73 -16.34 -16.19
CA PHE A 109 -6.16 -16.53 -14.81
C PHE A 109 -7.66 -16.78 -14.80
N THR A 110 -8.03 -18.05 -14.67
CA THR A 110 -9.43 -18.47 -14.77
C THR A 110 -10.18 -18.27 -13.46
N ARG A 111 -11.51 -18.36 -13.51
CA ARG A 111 -12.34 -18.29 -12.30
C ARG A 111 -12.09 -19.48 -11.36
N GLU A 112 -11.71 -20.62 -11.90
CA GLU A 112 -11.41 -21.83 -11.12
C GLU A 112 -10.19 -21.62 -10.22
N ASP A 113 -9.19 -20.89 -10.71
CA ASP A 113 -8.00 -20.52 -9.93
C ASP A 113 -8.32 -19.56 -8.77
N GLN A 114 -9.46 -18.89 -8.80
CA GLN A 114 -9.91 -17.95 -7.76
C GLN A 114 -10.72 -18.65 -6.66
N LEU A 115 -11.34 -19.79 -6.98
CA LEU A 115 -12.22 -20.52 -6.06
C LEU A 115 -11.43 -21.05 -4.86
N GLY A 116 -11.90 -20.71 -3.66
CA GLY A 116 -11.28 -21.15 -2.40
C GLY A 116 -10.14 -20.27 -1.89
N VAL A 117 -9.67 -19.29 -2.67
CA VAL A 117 -8.66 -18.29 -2.22
C VAL A 117 -9.27 -16.90 -2.16
N SER A 118 -9.74 -16.38 -3.29
CA SER A 118 -10.26 -15.02 -3.41
C SER A 118 -11.77 -14.95 -3.65
N LEU A 119 -12.37 -16.04 -4.14
CA LEU A 119 -13.80 -16.19 -4.36
C LEU A 119 -14.31 -17.43 -3.61
N LEU A 120 -15.40 -17.28 -2.87
CA LEU A 120 -16.01 -18.36 -2.08
C LEU A 120 -17.38 -18.73 -2.64
N THR A 121 -17.67 -20.02 -2.69
CA THR A 121 -19.01 -20.54 -2.99
C THR A 121 -19.86 -20.64 -1.72
N LEU A 122 -21.18 -20.74 -1.89
CA LEU A 122 -22.12 -20.90 -0.77
C LEU A 122 -21.77 -22.13 0.08
N GLN A 123 -21.46 -23.25 -0.56
CA GLN A 123 -21.05 -24.48 0.13
C GLN A 123 -19.78 -24.29 0.94
N GLN A 124 -18.77 -23.60 0.38
CA GLN A 124 -17.52 -23.31 1.08
C GLN A 124 -17.71 -22.37 2.28
N LEU A 125 -18.67 -21.44 2.22
CA LEU A 125 -19.01 -20.54 3.34
C LEU A 125 -19.70 -21.25 4.50
N GLN A 126 -20.45 -22.32 4.22
CA GLN A 126 -21.13 -23.11 5.26
C GLN A 126 -20.17 -24.06 5.99
N SER A 127 -18.98 -24.32 5.44
CA SER A 127 -17.97 -25.14 6.08
C SER A 127 -17.40 -24.45 7.33
N GLN A 128 -17.46 -25.16 8.46
CA GLN A 128 -16.98 -24.68 9.77
C GLN A 128 -15.49 -24.31 9.73
N GLU A 129 -14.67 -25.06 8.97
CA GLU A 129 -13.24 -24.76 8.77
C GLU A 129 -12.97 -23.40 8.10
N GLN A 130 -13.85 -22.97 7.19
CA GLN A 130 -13.70 -21.70 6.50
C GLN A 130 -14.16 -20.55 7.38
N GLN A 131 -15.18 -20.77 8.22
CA GLN A 131 -15.59 -19.80 9.24
C GLN A 131 -14.48 -19.56 10.26
N ASP A 132 -13.87 -20.63 10.78
CA ASP A 132 -12.73 -20.54 11.71
C ASP A 132 -11.53 -19.82 11.07
N LYS A 133 -11.26 -20.04 9.77
CA LYS A 133 -10.20 -19.34 9.04
C LYS A 133 -10.46 -17.84 8.92
N ILE A 134 -11.71 -17.46 8.61
CA ILE A 134 -12.11 -16.05 8.50
C ILE A 134 -12.00 -15.38 9.87
N GLU A 135 -12.50 -16.02 10.93
CA GLU A 135 -12.41 -15.49 12.30
C GLU A 135 -10.96 -15.29 12.74
N LYS A 136 -10.07 -16.26 12.48
CA LYS A 136 -8.63 -16.12 12.77
C LYS A 136 -7.99 -14.96 12.01
N GLN A 137 -8.37 -14.72 10.75
CA GLN A 137 -7.89 -13.57 9.97
C GLN A 137 -8.43 -12.23 10.49
N VAL A 138 -9.64 -12.20 11.05
CA VAL A 138 -10.20 -10.99 11.69
C VAL A 138 -9.51 -10.70 13.01
N ILE A 139 -9.25 -11.73 13.83
CA ILE A 139 -8.62 -11.58 15.15
C ILE A 139 -7.14 -11.19 15.03
N GLN A 140 -6.46 -11.60 13.96
CA GLN A 140 -5.07 -11.18 13.68
C GLN A 140 -4.92 -9.75 13.13
N LYS A 141 -6.03 -9.05 12.79
CA LYS A 141 -5.99 -7.68 12.25
C LYS A 141 -5.97 -6.62 13.35
#